data_AF-A0A1Y0N4F4-F1
#
_entry.id   AF-A0A1Y0N4F4-F1
#
_cell.length_a   1.000
_cell.length_b   1.000
_cell.length_c   1.000
_cell.angle_alpha   90.00
_cell.angle_beta   90.00
_cell.angle_gamma   90.00
#
_symmetry.space_group_name_H-M   'P 1'
#
loop_
_entity.id
_entity.type
_entity.pdbx_description
1 polymer ?
#
loop_
_entity_poly.entity_id
_entity_poly.type
_entity_poly.pdbx_seq_one_letter_code
_entity_poly.pdbx_strand_id
1 'polypeptide(L)'
;MFFAKSTGGFYSREVSGNEMPADVVEITDEVHAALLDGQSVGKRIVVDANGFPSLAEPEPIPLPVIIEATKARVRAARVTVFGTLAGIQSQALADGDTATAKAISTIQTELAAITSIDLSGCKNGDDVERAFAMAWVTIAAGAPVKVAKAFNEVLS
;
A
#
# COMPACT_ATOMS: atom_id res chain seq x y z
N MET A 1 -27.45 -27.07 3.63
CA MET A 1 -26.41 -26.68 2.66
C MET A 1 -25.17 -27.56 2.83
N PHE A 2 -24.25 -27.62 1.86
CA PHE A 2 -22.98 -28.37 1.96
C PHE A 2 -21.79 -27.50 1.53
N PHE A 3 -20.62 -27.80 2.05
CA PHE A 3 -19.35 -27.18 1.66
C PHE A 3 -18.31 -28.27 1.37
N ALA A 4 -17.53 -28.12 0.29
CA ALA A 4 -16.43 -29.04 -0.01
C ALA A 4 -15.09 -28.33 0.11
N LYS A 5 -14.18 -28.89 0.93
CA LYS A 5 -12.82 -28.36 1.11
C LYS A 5 -12.01 -28.40 -0.19
N SER A 6 -12.18 -29.46 -0.97
CA SER A 6 -11.44 -29.74 -2.20
C SER A 6 -11.66 -28.69 -3.29
N THR A 7 -12.87 -28.14 -3.38
CA THR A 7 -13.23 -27.12 -4.38
C THR A 7 -13.34 -25.72 -3.77
N GLY A 8 -13.45 -25.62 -2.44
CA GLY A 8 -13.77 -24.38 -1.75
C GLY A 8 -15.19 -23.87 -2.04
N GLY A 9 -16.06 -24.73 -2.58
CA GLY A 9 -17.40 -24.38 -3.06
C GLY A 9 -18.54 -24.81 -2.14
N PHE A 10 -19.70 -24.18 -2.34
CA PHE A 10 -20.96 -24.52 -1.68
C PHE A 10 -21.85 -25.35 -2.62
N TYR A 11 -22.58 -26.30 -2.05
CA TYR A 11 -23.41 -27.27 -2.78
C TYR A 11 -24.76 -27.47 -2.08
N SER A 12 -25.81 -27.72 -2.85
CA SER A 12 -27.12 -28.12 -2.31
C SER A 12 -27.59 -29.39 -2.99
N ARG A 13 -28.37 -30.22 -2.28
CA ARG A 13 -28.95 -31.43 -2.89
C ARG A 13 -29.87 -31.10 -4.07
N GLU A 14 -30.55 -29.95 -4.02
CA GLU A 14 -31.49 -29.52 -5.05
C GLU A 14 -30.80 -29.13 -6.36
N VAL A 15 -29.63 -28.48 -6.27
CA VAL A 15 -28.89 -28.00 -7.46
C VAL A 15 -27.84 -29.01 -7.91
N SER A 16 -27.12 -29.62 -6.97
CA SER A 16 -25.93 -30.44 -7.24
C SER A 16 -26.22 -31.95 -7.23
N GLY A 17 -27.37 -32.38 -6.72
CA GLY A 17 -27.78 -33.80 -6.75
C GLY A 17 -26.69 -34.76 -6.25
N ASN A 18 -26.31 -35.71 -7.11
CA ASN A 18 -25.26 -36.71 -6.83
C ASN A 18 -23.85 -36.28 -7.29
N GLU A 19 -23.68 -35.09 -7.87
CA GLU A 19 -22.39 -34.60 -8.38
C GLU A 19 -21.56 -33.87 -7.30
N MET A 20 -21.99 -33.95 -6.04
CA MET A 20 -21.26 -33.37 -4.92
C MET A 20 -19.91 -34.06 -4.70
N PRO A 21 -18.84 -33.31 -4.39
CA PRO A 21 -17.56 -33.90 -3.99
C PRO A 21 -17.69 -34.86 -2.81
N ALA A 22 -16.83 -35.87 -2.74
CA ALA A 22 -16.86 -36.86 -1.66
C ALA A 22 -16.52 -36.29 -0.27
N ASP A 23 -15.88 -35.12 -0.23
CA ASP A 23 -15.45 -34.43 0.98
C ASP A 23 -16.43 -33.32 1.41
N VAL A 24 -17.68 -33.35 0.94
CA VAL A 24 -18.70 -32.41 1.42
C VAL A 24 -18.99 -32.61 2.90
N VAL A 25 -19.04 -31.50 3.64
CA VAL A 25 -19.59 -31.43 4.99
C VAL A 25 -20.90 -30.67 4.98
N GLU A 26 -21.86 -31.10 5.77
CA GLU A 26 -23.14 -30.41 5.92
C GLU A 26 -22.96 -29.14 6.76
N ILE A 27 -23.49 -28.02 6.28
CA ILE A 27 -23.53 -26.74 6.98
C ILE A 27 -24.98 -26.22 7.00
N THR A 28 -25.29 -25.42 8.02
CA THR A 28 -26.61 -24.76 8.08
C THR A 28 -26.66 -23.59 7.10
N ASP A 29 -27.88 -23.17 6.74
CA ASP A 29 -28.06 -22.05 5.82
C ASP A 29 -27.59 -20.73 6.46
N GLU A 30 -27.66 -20.61 7.79
CA GLU A 30 -27.10 -19.48 8.54
C GLU A 30 -25.57 -19.44 8.47
N VAL A 31 -24.90 -20.59 8.59
CA VAL A 31 -23.44 -20.68 8.43
C VAL A 31 -23.05 -20.31 7.00
N HIS A 32 -23.78 -20.81 6.00
CA HIS A 32 -23.56 -20.45 4.61
C HIS A 32 -23.70 -18.94 4.37
N ALA A 33 -24.79 -18.32 4.85
CA ALA A 33 -25.01 -16.89 4.74
C ALA A 33 -23.89 -16.09 5.42
N ALA A 34 -23.52 -16.46 6.65
CA ALA A 34 -22.45 -15.81 7.40
C ALA A 34 -21.09 -15.89 6.67
N LEU A 35 -20.78 -17.02 6.02
CA LEU A 35 -19.55 -17.19 5.24
C LEU A 35 -19.51 -16.28 4.01
N LEU A 36 -20.64 -16.16 3.29
CA LEU A 36 -20.76 -15.26 2.14
C LEU A 36 -20.66 -13.79 2.56
N ASP A 37 -21.36 -13.40 3.63
CA ASP A 37 -21.27 -12.06 4.20
C ASP A 37 -19.84 -11.74 4.62
N GLY A 38 -19.16 -12.69 5.28
CA GLY A 38 -17.75 -12.57 5.65
C GLY A 38 -16.81 -12.38 4.46
N GLN A 39 -16.99 -13.16 3.39
CA GLN A 39 -16.23 -12.97 2.15
C GLN A 39 -16.49 -11.60 1.52
N SER A 40 -17.75 -11.13 1.53
CA SER A 40 -18.12 -9.83 0.96
C SER A 40 -17.40 -8.64 1.64
N VAL A 41 -17.03 -8.81 2.91
CA VAL A 41 -16.26 -7.81 3.69
C VAL A 41 -14.76 -8.12 3.74
N GLY A 42 -14.26 -9.05 2.92
CA GLY A 42 -12.84 -9.31 2.72
C GLY A 42 -12.20 -10.39 3.61
N LYS A 43 -13.00 -11.12 4.39
CA LYS A 43 -12.51 -12.29 5.14
C LYS A 43 -12.27 -13.47 4.20
N ARG A 44 -11.45 -14.42 4.63
CA ARG A 44 -11.21 -15.66 3.90
C ARG A 44 -11.93 -16.82 4.58
N ILE A 45 -12.48 -17.72 3.77
CA ILE A 45 -12.95 -19.00 4.27
C ILE A 45 -11.72 -19.89 4.45
N VAL A 46 -11.51 -20.35 5.68
CA VAL A 46 -10.51 -21.35 6.03
C VAL A 46 -11.23 -22.61 6.49
N VAL A 47 -10.56 -23.75 6.32
CA VAL A 47 -11.15 -25.06 6.59
C VAL A 47 -10.35 -25.75 7.67
N ASP A 48 -11.05 -26.27 8.68
CA ASP A 48 -10.41 -27.01 9.76
C ASP A 48 -9.94 -28.42 9.33
N ALA A 49 -9.47 -29.21 10.31
CA ALA A 49 -9.01 -30.57 10.08
C ALA A 49 -10.15 -31.52 9.64
N ASN A 50 -11.40 -31.20 9.98
CA ASN A 50 -12.58 -32.02 9.69
C ASN A 50 -13.31 -31.60 8.40
N GLY A 51 -12.85 -30.54 7.72
CA GLY A 51 -13.50 -30.05 6.50
C GLY A 51 -14.52 -28.94 6.74
N PHE A 52 -14.72 -28.49 7.99
CA PHE A 52 -15.68 -27.44 8.30
C PHE A 52 -15.15 -26.03 7.96
N PRO A 53 -15.94 -25.22 7.23
CA PRO A 53 -15.56 -23.86 6.89
C PRO A 53 -15.74 -22.90 8.08
N SER A 54 -14.82 -21.96 8.22
CA SER A 54 -14.90 -20.85 9.16
C SER A 54 -14.29 -19.59 8.53
N LEU A 55 -14.60 -18.42 9.09
CA LEU A 55 -14.02 -17.15 8.64
C LEU A 55 -12.72 -16.87 9.38
N ALA A 56 -11.69 -16.54 8.63
CA ALA A 56 -10.46 -15.96 9.15
C ALA A 56 -10.22 -14.58 8.53
N GLU A 57 -9.58 -13.71 9.32
CA GLU A 57 -9.01 -12.48 8.76
C GLU A 57 -7.93 -12.85 7.73
N PRO A 58 -7.78 -12.08 6.64
CA PRO A 58 -6.66 -12.25 5.75
C PRO A 58 -5.35 -12.05 6.52
N GLU A 59 -4.32 -12.82 6.16
CA GLU A 59 -3.00 -12.61 6.74
C GLU A 59 -2.52 -11.17 6.45
N PRO A 60 -1.99 -10.47 7.45
CA PRO A 60 -1.47 -9.13 7.24
C PRO A 60 -0.29 -9.17 6.26
N ILE A 61 -0.21 -8.16 5.38
CA ILE A 61 0.94 -8.02 4.48
C ILE A 61 2.20 -7.83 5.33
N PRO A 62 3.27 -8.61 5.11
CA PRO A 62 4.51 -8.45 5.86
C PRO A 62 5.07 -7.03 5.73
N LEU A 63 5.46 -6.42 6.85
CA LEU A 63 5.98 -5.05 6.88
C LEU A 63 7.13 -4.80 5.88
N PRO A 64 8.11 -5.71 5.66
CA PRO A 64 9.14 -5.50 4.64
C PRO A 64 8.59 -5.30 3.22
N VAL A 65 7.49 -5.97 2.87
CA VAL A 65 6.82 -5.80 1.57
C VAL A 65 6.19 -4.42 1.46
N ILE A 66 5.55 -3.95 2.53
CA ILE A 66 4.97 -2.61 2.60
C ILE A 66 6.06 -1.54 2.47
N ILE A 67 7.20 -1.72 3.15
CA ILE A 67 8.35 -0.80 3.08
C ILE A 67 8.85 -0.68 1.63
N GLU A 68 9.08 -1.80 0.95
CA GLU A 68 9.60 -1.76 -0.42
C GLU A 68 8.59 -1.18 -1.42
N ALA A 69 7.30 -1.49 -1.27
CA ALA A 69 6.23 -0.87 -2.07
C ALA A 69 6.16 0.66 -1.84
N THR A 70 6.28 1.09 -0.59
CA THR A 70 6.26 2.52 -0.24
C THR A 70 7.48 3.24 -0.80
N LYS A 71 8.69 2.66 -0.65
CA LYS A 71 9.91 3.19 -1.27
C LYS A 71 9.78 3.32 -2.78
N ALA A 72 9.16 2.36 -3.47
CA ALA A 72 8.93 2.42 -4.90
C ALA A 72 8.03 3.61 -5.27
N ARG A 73 6.94 3.83 -4.53
CA ARG A 73 6.04 4.98 -4.73
C ARG A 73 6.75 6.32 -4.47
N VAL A 74 7.53 6.40 -3.39
CA VAL A 74 8.34 7.59 -3.06
C VAL A 74 9.39 7.88 -4.12
N ARG A 75 10.05 6.86 -4.68
CA ARG A 75 10.97 7.01 -5.82
C ARG A 75 10.26 7.61 -7.03
N ALA A 76 9.06 7.13 -7.35
CA ALA A 76 8.28 7.64 -8.47
C ALA A 76 7.88 9.12 -8.26
N ALA A 77 7.33 9.47 -7.09
CA ALA A 77 6.98 10.86 -6.75
C ALA A 77 8.20 11.80 -6.83
N ARG A 78 9.35 11.33 -6.37
CA ARG A 78 10.62 12.08 -6.42
C ARG A 78 11.05 12.41 -7.84
N VAL A 79 10.88 11.49 -8.80
CA VAL A 79 11.28 11.74 -10.20
C VAL A 79 10.57 12.96 -10.78
N THR A 80 9.27 13.09 -10.52
CA THR A 80 8.47 14.25 -10.95
C THR A 80 9.02 15.55 -10.35
N VAL A 81 9.24 15.60 -9.03
CA VAL A 81 9.78 16.79 -8.37
C VAL A 81 11.17 17.14 -8.88
N PHE A 82 12.05 16.14 -9.10
CA PHE A 82 13.38 16.37 -9.65
C PHE A 82 13.34 17.07 -11.02
N GLY A 83 12.42 16.67 -11.90
CA GLY A 83 12.23 17.31 -13.19
C GLY A 83 11.88 18.79 -13.06
N THR A 84 10.91 19.11 -12.21
CA THR A 84 10.50 20.51 -11.94
C THR A 84 11.64 21.31 -11.32
N LEU A 85 12.34 20.75 -10.33
CA LEU A 85 13.49 21.37 -9.69
C LEU A 85 14.62 21.66 -10.68
N ALA A 86 14.92 20.75 -11.60
CA ALA A 86 15.95 20.96 -12.62
C ALA A 86 15.61 22.14 -13.55
N GLY A 87 14.35 22.28 -13.94
CA GLY A 87 13.88 23.44 -14.70
C GLY A 87 14.05 24.76 -13.94
N ILE A 88 13.62 24.81 -12.68
CA ILE A 88 13.77 26.00 -11.83
C ILE A 88 15.24 26.33 -11.61
N GLN A 89 16.09 25.32 -11.40
CA GLN A 89 17.53 25.50 -11.22
C GLN A 89 18.19 26.10 -12.46
N SER A 90 17.83 25.60 -13.65
CA SER A 90 18.34 26.15 -14.90
C SER A 90 17.94 27.61 -15.10
N GLN A 91 16.69 27.97 -14.79
CA GLN A 91 16.22 29.36 -14.87
C GLN A 91 16.95 30.25 -13.86
N ALA A 92 17.09 29.79 -12.61
CA ALA A 92 17.81 30.54 -11.58
C ALA A 92 19.26 30.83 -11.97
N LEU A 93 19.95 29.88 -12.61
CA LEU A 93 21.31 30.10 -13.12
C LEU A 93 21.34 31.12 -14.27
N ALA A 94 20.37 31.08 -15.18
CA ALA A 94 20.25 32.05 -16.27
C ALA A 94 20.02 33.48 -15.76
N ASP A 95 19.24 33.61 -14.66
CA ASP A 95 18.95 34.89 -14.02
C ASP A 95 20.06 35.36 -13.05
N GLY A 96 21.13 34.57 -12.88
CA GLY A 96 22.21 34.84 -11.92
C GLY A 96 21.84 34.62 -10.45
N ASP A 97 20.68 34.05 -10.16
CA ASP A 97 20.21 33.67 -8.82
C ASP A 97 20.90 32.38 -8.33
N THR A 98 22.18 32.52 -8.02
CA THR A 98 23.03 31.42 -7.52
C THR A 98 22.57 30.89 -6.14
N ALA A 99 21.85 31.71 -5.36
CA ALA A 99 21.31 31.30 -4.06
C ALA A 99 20.21 30.26 -4.23
N THR A 100 19.23 30.52 -5.11
CA THR A 100 18.17 29.55 -5.43
C THR A 100 18.75 28.28 -6.07
N ALA A 101 19.71 28.42 -7.01
CA ALA A 101 20.33 27.27 -7.65
C ALA A 101 21.06 26.35 -6.65
N LYS A 102 21.77 26.93 -5.67
CA LYS A 102 22.42 26.18 -4.58
C LYS A 102 21.41 25.52 -3.66
N ALA A 103 20.34 26.22 -3.28
CA ALA A 103 19.27 25.66 -2.45
C ALA A 103 18.62 24.44 -3.12
N ILE A 104 18.36 24.51 -4.43
CA ILE A 104 17.81 23.37 -5.18
C ILE A 104 18.76 22.17 -5.18
N SER A 105 20.07 22.38 -5.31
CA SER A 105 21.05 21.29 -5.24
C SER A 105 21.06 20.60 -3.88
N THR A 106 20.92 21.36 -2.79
CA THR A 106 20.75 20.80 -1.44
C THR A 106 19.46 19.97 -1.35
N ILE A 107 18.34 20.52 -1.81
CA ILE A 107 17.03 19.82 -1.80
C ILE A 107 17.08 18.52 -2.62
N GLN A 108 17.70 18.51 -3.80
CA GLN A 108 17.89 17.30 -4.61
C GLN A 108 18.67 16.24 -3.83
N THR A 109 19.69 16.64 -3.07
CA THR A 109 20.49 15.73 -2.24
C THR A 109 19.64 15.13 -1.11
N GLU A 110 18.84 15.94 -0.43
CA GLU A 110 17.94 15.49 0.64
C GLU A 110 16.83 14.56 0.12
N LEU A 111 16.21 14.90 -1.02
CA LEU A 111 15.21 14.07 -1.67
C LEU A 111 15.79 12.72 -2.11
N ALA A 112 17.03 12.68 -2.58
CA ALA A 112 17.72 11.43 -2.91
C ALA A 112 17.88 10.55 -1.66
N ALA A 113 18.15 11.15 -0.50
CA ALA A 113 18.34 10.46 0.77
C ALA A 113 17.04 9.93 1.40
N ILE A 114 15.86 10.46 1.05
CA ILE A 114 14.56 10.00 1.59
C ILE A 114 14.40 8.48 1.52
N THR A 115 14.82 7.83 0.43
CA THR A 115 14.63 6.37 0.27
C THR A 115 15.44 5.51 1.23
N SER A 116 16.34 6.13 1.98
CA SER A 116 17.26 5.50 2.93
C SER A 116 17.02 5.96 4.37
N ILE A 117 15.88 6.60 4.66
CA ILE A 117 15.52 6.97 6.04
C ILE A 117 15.45 5.73 6.94
N ASP A 118 15.73 5.93 8.22
CA ASP A 118 15.56 4.89 9.21
C ASP A 118 14.07 4.56 9.42
N LEU A 119 13.71 3.30 9.17
CA LEU A 119 12.37 2.77 9.34
C LEU A 119 12.31 1.70 10.45
N SER A 120 13.40 1.50 11.20
CA SER A 120 13.49 0.46 12.24
C SER A 120 12.44 0.60 13.35
N GLY A 121 11.94 1.81 13.59
CA GLY A 121 10.87 2.09 14.54
C GLY A 121 9.43 1.88 14.02
N CYS A 122 9.23 1.59 12.74
CA CYS A 122 7.91 1.43 12.15
C CYS A 122 7.31 0.06 12.51
N LYS A 123 6.02 0.03 12.89
CA LYS A 123 5.34 -1.23 13.28
C LYS A 123 4.33 -1.71 12.24
N ASN A 124 3.84 -0.81 11.40
CA ASN A 124 2.82 -1.07 10.40
C ASN A 124 3.00 -0.12 9.19
N GLY A 125 2.13 -0.24 8.19
CA GLY A 125 2.16 0.61 7.01
C GLY A 125 1.96 2.10 7.31
N ASP A 126 1.07 2.44 8.24
CA ASP A 126 0.78 3.84 8.58
C ASP A 126 1.99 4.56 9.17
N ASP A 127 2.81 3.85 9.97
CA ASP A 127 4.06 4.38 10.50
C ASP A 127 5.08 4.66 9.39
N VAL A 128 5.19 3.74 8.42
CA VAL A 128 6.08 3.89 7.25
C VAL A 128 5.64 5.08 6.41
N GLU A 129 4.35 5.17 6.09
CA GLU A 129 3.75 6.28 5.35
C GLU A 129 4.00 7.62 6.04
N ARG A 130 3.78 7.67 7.36
CA ARG A 130 4.02 8.88 8.17
C ARG A 130 5.50 9.27 8.17
N ALA A 131 6.42 8.32 8.29
CA ALA A 131 7.86 8.59 8.28
C ALA A 131 8.30 9.24 6.95
N PHE A 132 7.86 8.69 5.81
CA PHE A 132 8.13 9.28 4.50
C PHE A 132 7.46 10.64 4.31
N ALA A 133 6.20 10.79 4.72
CA ALA A 133 5.48 12.06 4.64
C ALA A 133 6.16 13.16 5.46
N MET A 134 6.61 12.85 6.68
CA MET A 134 7.34 13.79 7.55
C MET A 134 8.68 14.21 6.93
N ALA A 135 9.44 13.26 6.37
CA ALA A 135 10.69 13.56 5.70
C ALA A 135 10.46 14.49 4.49
N TRP A 136 9.43 14.21 3.69
CA TRP A 136 9.05 15.04 2.55
C TRP A 136 8.65 16.46 2.94
N VAL A 137 7.77 16.61 3.94
CA VAL A 137 7.31 17.90 4.45
C VAL A 137 8.47 18.71 5.03
N THR A 138 9.41 18.06 5.72
CA THR A 138 10.59 18.72 6.28
C THR A 138 11.45 19.35 5.19
N ILE A 139 11.70 18.61 4.10
CA ILE A 139 12.43 19.13 2.94
C ILE A 139 11.67 20.28 2.27
N ALA A 140 10.36 20.10 2.05
CA ALA A 140 9.53 21.12 1.43
C ALA A 140 9.50 22.43 2.25
N ALA A 141 9.47 22.33 3.58
CA ALA A 141 9.50 23.49 4.49
C ALA A 141 10.84 24.22 4.48
N GLY A 142 11.95 23.52 4.20
CA GLY A 142 13.27 24.10 4.01
C GLY A 142 13.49 24.76 2.64
N ALA A 143 12.57 24.56 1.70
CA ALA A 143 12.71 25.05 0.33
C ALA A 143 12.39 26.56 0.21
N PRO A 144 13.10 27.30 -0.67
CA PRO A 144 12.71 28.67 -1.00
C PRO A 144 11.26 28.75 -1.51
N VAL A 145 10.56 29.85 -1.26
CA VAL A 145 9.12 30.01 -1.61
C VAL A 145 8.82 29.70 -3.08
N LYS A 146 9.71 30.10 -4.00
CA LYS A 146 9.59 29.81 -5.44
C LYS A 146 9.66 28.31 -5.76
N VAL A 147 10.36 27.55 -4.92
CA VAL A 147 10.61 26.10 -5.06
C VAL A 147 9.55 25.28 -4.32
N ALA A 148 9.04 25.78 -3.19
CA ALA A 148 8.02 25.10 -2.39
C ALA A 148 6.75 24.75 -3.19
N LYS A 149 6.38 25.56 -4.21
CA LYS A 149 5.25 25.24 -5.11
C LYS A 149 5.43 23.92 -5.86
N ALA A 150 6.65 23.55 -6.24
CA ALA A 150 6.95 22.31 -6.94
C ALA A 150 6.63 21.04 -6.12
N PHE A 151 6.58 21.17 -4.78
CA PHE A 151 6.22 20.08 -3.88
C PHE A 151 4.70 19.89 -3.77
N ASN A 152 3.92 20.97 -3.92
CA ASN A 152 2.46 20.93 -3.76
C ASN A 152 1.76 20.26 -4.95
N GLU A 153 2.34 20.32 -6.15
CA GLU A 153 1.79 19.71 -7.38
C GLU A 153 1.86 18.16 -7.38
N VAL A 154 2.63 17.57 -6.46
CA VAL A 154 2.81 16.10 -6.37
C VAL A 154 1.96 15.48 -5.24
N LEU A 155 1.42 16.30 -4.33
CA LEU A 155 0.61 15.86 -3.19
C LEU A 155 -0.90 16.04 -3.38
N SER A 156 -1.33 16.65 -4.49
CA SER A 156 -2.74 16.80 -4.92
C SER A 156 -3.15 15.68 -5.86
#